data_AF-A0A1Y5T8I4-F1
#
_entry.id   AF-A0A1Y5T8I4-F1
#
_cell.length_a   1.000
_cell.length_b   1.000
_cell.length_c   1.000
_cell.angle_alpha   90.00
_cell.angle_beta   90.00
_cell.angle_gamma   90.00
#
_symmetry.space_group_name_H-M   'P 1'
#
loop_
_entity.id
_entity.type
_entity.pdbx_description
1 polymer ?
#
loop_
_entity_poly.entity_id
_entity_poly.type
_entity_poly.pdbx_seq_one_letter_code
_entity_poly.pdbx_strand_id
1 'polypeptide(L)'
;MTRLFLAAAVALTGVAPLAAGAQTLSTRSQSVAPPASYTAQHWTDPRTGCSYSRAQAPGYAPTWHLIMNGAQIGLTNARAGCAGMLTSRN
;
A
#
# COMPACT_ATOMS: atom_id res chain seq x y z
N MET A 1 35.26 -31.70 59.30
CA MET A 1 35.92 -31.43 58.01
C MET A 1 34.81 -31.09 57.01
N THR A 2 34.33 -29.84 56.95
CA THR A 2 34.64 -28.83 55.90
C THR A 2 34.27 -29.36 54.49
N ARG A 3 33.35 -28.79 53.70
CA ARG A 3 33.32 -27.40 53.17
C ARG A 3 31.93 -26.99 52.64
N LEU A 4 31.64 -25.70 52.78
CA LEU A 4 30.53 -24.95 52.18
C LEU A 4 30.56 -24.98 50.64
N PHE A 5 29.38 -24.93 50.03
CA PHE A 5 29.18 -24.29 48.72
C PHE A 5 27.96 -23.35 48.77
N LEU A 6 28.22 -22.06 48.57
CA LEU A 6 27.24 -21.03 48.24
C LEU A 6 26.73 -21.25 46.80
N ALA A 7 25.45 -20.98 46.54
CA ALA A 7 25.03 -20.36 45.29
C ALA A 7 23.69 -19.63 45.48
N ALA A 8 23.76 -18.31 45.55
CA ALA A 8 22.61 -17.43 45.37
C ALA A 8 22.26 -17.37 43.88
N ALA A 9 20.98 -17.49 43.53
CA ALA A 9 20.50 -17.21 42.18
C ALA A 9 19.30 -16.25 42.27
N VAL A 10 19.59 -14.97 42.12
CA VAL A 10 18.61 -13.89 41.93
C VAL A 10 18.03 -14.06 40.54
N ALA A 11 16.74 -14.40 40.44
CA ALA A 11 16.03 -14.43 39.16
C ALA A 11 15.66 -13.00 38.76
N LEU A 12 16.42 -12.42 37.83
CA LEU A 12 16.08 -11.13 37.22
C LEU A 12 14.86 -11.27 36.30
N THR A 13 13.91 -10.37 36.52
CA THR A 13 12.72 -10.09 35.71
C THR A 13 13.09 -9.71 34.27
N GLY A 14 12.67 -10.52 33.30
CA GLY A 14 12.74 -10.17 31.87
C GLY A 14 11.47 -9.45 31.42
N VAL A 15 11.55 -8.14 31.17
CA VAL A 15 10.52 -7.38 30.45
C VAL A 15 10.94 -7.33 28.99
N ALA A 16 10.24 -8.05 28.11
CA ALA A 16 10.51 -8.01 26.68
C ALA A 16 10.04 -6.66 26.10
N PRO A 17 10.88 -5.93 25.34
CA PRO A 17 10.40 -4.75 24.65
C PRO A 17 9.52 -5.20 23.46
N LEU A 18 8.31 -4.67 23.39
CA LEU A 18 7.49 -4.75 22.19
C LEU A 18 8.22 -4.00 21.07
N ALA A 19 8.82 -4.75 20.14
CA ALA A 19 9.36 -4.17 18.92
C ALA A 19 8.18 -3.67 18.06
N ALA A 20 7.89 -2.38 18.15
CA ALA A 20 7.00 -1.70 17.22
C ALA A 20 7.67 -1.69 15.84
N GLY A 21 7.23 -2.57 14.94
CA GLY A 21 7.67 -2.57 13.55
C GLY A 21 7.27 -1.24 12.89
N ALA A 22 8.26 -0.38 12.63
CA ALA A 22 8.05 0.83 11.84
C ALA A 22 7.76 0.42 10.40
N GLN A 23 6.52 0.60 9.95
CA GLN A 23 6.16 0.41 8.55
C GLN A 23 6.72 1.60 7.77
N THR A 24 7.80 1.37 7.02
CA THR A 24 8.31 2.33 6.06
C THR A 24 7.30 2.50 4.93
N LEU A 25 6.62 3.65 4.91
CA LEU A 25 5.71 4.04 3.85
C LEU A 25 6.54 4.33 2.59
N SER A 26 6.74 3.31 1.76
CA SER A 26 7.36 3.47 0.44
C SER A 26 6.49 4.41 -0.39
N THR A 27 7.03 5.56 -0.80
CA THR A 27 6.43 6.43 -1.83
C THR A 27 6.52 5.71 -3.17
N ARG A 28 5.62 4.75 -3.37
CA ARG A 28 5.47 3.95 -4.58
C ARG A 28 5.29 4.90 -5.76
N SER A 29 6.00 4.61 -6.85
CA SER A 29 6.08 5.39 -8.10
C SER A 29 4.78 6.14 -8.38
N GLN A 30 4.90 7.46 -8.61
CA GLN A 30 3.77 8.35 -8.87
C GLN A 30 2.97 7.85 -10.08
N SER A 31 1.97 7.01 -9.84
CA SER A 31 0.94 6.72 -10.82
C SER A 31 0.22 8.04 -11.09
N VAL A 32 0.36 8.53 -12.31
CA VAL A 32 -0.20 9.83 -12.71
C VAL A 32 -1.59 9.57 -13.24
N ALA A 33 -2.61 10.11 -12.57
CA ALA A 33 -3.96 10.10 -13.11
C ALA A 33 -4.02 10.76 -14.50
N PRO A 34 -4.95 10.36 -15.37
CA PRO A 34 -5.21 11.10 -16.60
C PRO A 34 -5.69 12.52 -16.28
N PRO A 35 -5.61 13.47 -17.24
CA PRO A 35 -6.08 14.84 -17.02
C PRO A 35 -7.57 14.86 -16.64
N ALA A 36 -8.00 15.90 -15.91
CA ALA A 36 -9.38 16.01 -15.45
C ALA A 36 -10.42 16.05 -16.60
N SER A 37 -9.99 16.47 -17.80
CA SER A 37 -10.78 16.45 -19.04
C SER A 37 -10.98 15.05 -19.64
N TYR A 38 -10.31 14.02 -19.11
CA TYR A 38 -10.47 12.65 -19.59
C TYR A 38 -11.77 12.03 -19.06
N THR A 39 -12.67 11.69 -19.98
CA THR A 39 -14.06 11.30 -19.67
C THR A 39 -14.37 9.82 -19.86
N ALA A 40 -13.45 9.02 -20.41
CA ALA A 40 -13.71 7.60 -20.62
C ALA A 40 -13.88 6.86 -19.28
N GLN A 41 -14.68 5.79 -19.29
CA GLN A 41 -14.99 5.03 -18.07
C GLN A 41 -13.77 4.25 -17.53
N HIS A 42 -12.84 3.90 -18.41
CA HIS A 42 -11.64 3.14 -18.10
C HIS A 42 -10.40 3.87 -18.58
N TRP A 43 -9.31 3.71 -17.84
CA TRP A 43 -8.00 4.24 -18.22
C TRP A 43 -6.92 3.24 -17.82
N THR A 44 -5.97 3.01 -18.72
CA THR A 44 -4.78 2.21 -18.45
C THR A 44 -3.59 3.13 -18.43
N ASP A 45 -2.87 3.15 -17.31
CA ASP A 45 -1.65 3.95 -17.19
C ASP A 45 -0.61 3.45 -18.19
N PRO A 46 -0.13 4.27 -19.14
CA PRO A 46 0.86 3.82 -20.11
C PRO A 46 2.22 3.50 -19.48
N ARG A 47 2.53 4.04 -18.28
CA ARG A 47 3.79 3.80 -17.58
C ARG A 47 3.76 2.52 -16.76
N THR A 48 2.68 2.35 -15.99
CA THR A 48 2.56 1.20 -15.09
C THR A 48 1.75 0.07 -15.70
N GLY A 49 1.00 0.28 -16.77
CA GLY A 49 0.09 -0.72 -17.33
C GLY A 49 -0.99 -1.16 -16.34
N CYS A 50 -1.28 -0.41 -15.29
CA CYS A 50 -2.39 -0.69 -14.36
C CYS A 50 -3.68 -0.07 -14.93
N SER A 51 -4.79 -0.82 -14.92
CA SER A 51 -6.09 -0.35 -15.39
C SER A 51 -6.98 0.13 -14.23
N TYR A 52 -7.72 1.21 -14.46
CA TYR A 52 -8.56 1.87 -13.47
C TYR A 52 -9.95 2.20 -14.03
N SER A 53 -10.95 2.24 -13.15
CA SER A 53 -12.30 2.72 -13.44
C SER A 53 -12.53 4.13 -12.89
N ARG A 54 -13.25 4.95 -13.65
CA ARG A 54 -13.53 6.35 -13.32
C ARG A 54 -14.71 6.46 -12.34
N ALA A 55 -14.55 7.31 -11.34
CA ALA A 55 -15.63 7.77 -10.47
C ALA A 55 -15.52 9.28 -10.24
N GLN A 56 -16.62 10.00 -10.40
CA GLN A 56 -16.68 11.44 -10.17
C GLN A 56 -18.07 11.86 -9.69
N ALA A 57 -18.11 12.53 -8.54
CA ALA A 57 -19.30 13.25 -8.08
C ALA A 57 -19.26 14.71 -8.60
N PRO A 58 -20.42 15.35 -8.86
CA PRO A 58 -20.46 16.77 -9.20
C PRO A 58 -19.74 17.63 -8.15
N GLY A 59 -18.89 18.55 -8.60
CA GLY A 59 -18.10 19.42 -7.72
C GLY A 59 -16.79 18.82 -7.20
N TYR A 60 -16.49 17.55 -7.48
CA TYR A 60 -15.26 16.87 -7.06
C TYR A 60 -14.36 16.51 -8.24
N ALA A 61 -13.06 16.40 -7.98
CA ALA A 61 -12.08 15.91 -8.93
C ALA A 61 -12.36 14.44 -9.31
N PRO A 62 -12.12 14.02 -10.57
CA PRO A 62 -12.21 12.62 -10.94
C PRO A 62 -11.24 11.75 -10.15
N THR A 63 -11.72 10.59 -9.72
CA THR A 63 -10.94 9.56 -9.06
C THR A 63 -10.91 8.29 -9.90
N TRP A 64 -9.82 7.54 -9.80
CA TRP A 64 -9.56 6.36 -10.60
C TRP A 64 -9.25 5.19 -9.69
N HIS A 65 -10.08 4.15 -9.72
CA HIS A 65 -10.00 3.02 -8.80
C HIS A 65 -9.44 1.79 -9.51
N LEU A 66 -8.46 1.13 -8.89
CA LEU A 66 -7.76 -0.01 -9.48
C LEU A 66 -8.71 -1.15 -9.80
N ILE A 67 -8.59 -1.70 -11.01
CA ILE A 67 -9.33 -2.89 -11.42
C ILE A 67 -8.45 -4.11 -11.13
N MET A 68 -8.93 -5.00 -10.25
CA MET A 68 -8.12 -6.14 -9.80
C MET A 68 -7.90 -7.17 -10.91
N ASN A 69 -8.97 -7.59 -11.59
CA ASN A 69 -8.94 -8.67 -12.60
C ASN A 69 -9.29 -8.15 -14.01
N GLY A 70 -8.65 -7.07 -14.45
CA GLY A 70 -8.99 -6.40 -15.70
C GLY A 70 -8.95 -7.29 -16.94
N ALA A 71 -8.14 -8.36 -16.95
CA ALA A 71 -8.07 -9.29 -18.09
C ALA A 71 -9.42 -9.96 -18.41
N GLN A 72 -10.31 -10.11 -17.42
CA GLN A 72 -11.65 -10.66 -17.61
C GLN A 72 -12.55 -9.75 -18.47
N ILE A 73 -12.18 -8.48 -18.63
CA ILE A 73 -12.91 -7.47 -19.42
C ILE A 73 -12.03 -6.82 -20.50
N GLY A 74 -10.93 -7.48 -20.91
CA GLY A 74 -10.03 -6.98 -21.96
C GLY A 74 -9.09 -5.84 -21.52
N LEU A 75 -8.90 -5.66 -20.21
CA LEU A 75 -7.95 -4.71 -19.61
C LEU A 75 -6.76 -5.45 -18.98
N THR A 76 -5.91 -4.76 -18.22
CA THR A 76 -4.77 -5.40 -17.53
C THR A 76 -5.12 -5.77 -16.09
N ASN A 77 -4.49 -6.83 -15.57
CA ASN A 77 -4.65 -7.23 -14.17
C ASN A 77 -3.83 -6.32 -13.24
N ALA A 78 -4.35 -6.10 -12.04
CA ALA A 78 -3.60 -5.47 -10.97
C ALA A 78 -2.40 -6.32 -10.56
N ARG A 79 -1.35 -5.65 -10.08
CA ARG A 79 -0.14 -6.29 -9.55
C ARG A 79 0.51 -5.43 -8.46
N ALA A 80 1.49 -6.00 -7.78
CA ALA A 80 2.34 -5.24 -6.87
C ALA A 80 2.94 -4.02 -7.59
N GLY A 81 2.79 -2.84 -7.00
CA GLY A 81 3.22 -1.58 -7.63
C GLY A 81 2.06 -0.71 -8.16
N CYS A 82 0.89 -1.28 -8.44
CA CYS A 82 -0.29 -0.47 -8.77
C CYS A 82 -0.76 0.30 -7.52
N ALA A 83 -1.09 1.58 -7.71
CA ALA A 83 -1.78 2.36 -6.69
C ALA A 83 -3.25 1.93 -6.64
N GLY A 84 -3.87 1.93 -5.46
CA GLY A 84 -5.29 1.56 -5.34
C GLY A 84 -6.24 2.63 -5.87
N MET A 85 -5.83 3.90 -5.74
CA MET A 85 -6.63 5.05 -6.17
C MET A 85 -5.71 6.16 -6.70
N LEU A 86 -6.13 6.79 -7.79
CA LEU A 86 -5.53 8.02 -8.31
C LEU A 86 -6.56 9.16 -8.27
N THR A 87 -6.09 10.40 -8.28
CA THR A 87 -6.94 11.59 -8.39
C THR A 87 -6.43 12.48 -9.51
N SER A 88 -7.30 12.81 -10.46
CA SER A 88 -7.01 13.78 -11.52
C SER A 88 -7.02 15.18 -10.94
N ARG A 89 -5.84 15.67 -10.56
CA ARG A 89 -5.64 17.07 -10.15
C ARG A 89 -5.20 17.89 -11.38
N ASN A 90 -5.66 19.13 -11.46
CA ASN A 90 -5.18 20.10 -12.45
C ASN A 90 -3.73 20.47 -12.22
#